data_AF-M5CHL6-F1
#
_entry.id   AF-M5CHL6-F1
#
_cell.length_a   1.000
_cell.length_b   1.000
_cell.length_c   1.000
_cell.angle_alpha   90.00
_cell.angle_beta   90.00
_cell.angle_gamma   90.00
#
_symmetry.space_group_name_H-M   'P 1'
#
loop_
_entity.id
_entity.type
_entity.pdbx_description
1 polymer ?
#
loop_
_entity_poly.entity_id
_entity_poly.type
_entity_poly.pdbx_seq_one_letter_code
_entity_poly.pdbx_strand_id
1 'polypeptide(L)'
;MQARHELKLDELPPGVTLRQIYSDFLGYLLKHTRSFFEDRILDGKNIWTRYSPTMEVIIAHPNGWGIREQAFLRSVAVAAGFSTADQAPTKVRFVTEAEASVHFCIHHTNLGTVLKPGTNFAVCDAGGSTVDTTLYSVTSMRPILKLKEERASACVQAGAIFVDFEVEKHLHRTLVNAGLSSEDVAEYTKAGVKDFEGFAKRAFKDETAEQSVAVAHTRFNNTAIRARRGRMTLSG
;
A
#
# COMPACT_ATOMS: atom_id res chain seq x y z
N MET A 1 -7.51 -18.23 -6.11
CA MET A 1 -7.81 -16.82 -6.41
C MET A 1 -8.79 -16.81 -7.57
N GLN A 2 -10.07 -16.50 -7.36
CA GLN A 2 -10.99 -16.20 -8.45
C GLN A 2 -10.95 -14.69 -8.65
N ALA A 3 -10.14 -14.24 -9.61
CA ALA A 3 -10.10 -12.84 -10.02
C ALA A 3 -11.42 -12.52 -10.74
N ARG A 4 -12.28 -11.69 -10.15
CA ARG A 4 -13.45 -11.13 -10.86
C ARG A 4 -13.05 -10.03 -11.86
N HIS A 5 -11.81 -9.58 -11.80
CA HIS A 5 -11.22 -8.58 -12.67
C HIS A 5 -9.79 -9.02 -13.02
N GLU A 6 -9.52 -9.25 -14.30
CA GLU A 6 -8.17 -9.54 -14.78
C GLU A 6 -7.31 -8.26 -14.65
N LEU A 7 -6.54 -8.16 -13.56
CA LEU A 7 -5.50 -7.14 -13.42
C LEU A 7 -4.47 -7.35 -14.54
N LYS A 8 -4.51 -6.50 -15.56
CA LYS A 8 -3.48 -6.45 -16.60
C LYS A 8 -2.24 -5.80 -16.00
N LEU A 9 -1.22 -6.60 -15.75
CA LEU A 9 0.09 -6.12 -15.30
C LEU A 9 0.85 -5.57 -16.51
N ASP A 10 1.43 -4.38 -16.35
CA ASP A 10 2.37 -3.85 -17.33
C ASP A 10 3.65 -4.68 -17.35
N GLU A 11 4.28 -4.79 -18.52
CA GLU A 11 5.57 -5.44 -18.65
C GLU A 11 6.65 -4.66 -17.89
N LEU A 12 7.63 -5.39 -17.35
CA LEU A 12 8.80 -4.75 -16.75
C LEU A 12 9.60 -4.01 -17.84
N PRO A 13 10.29 -2.90 -17.50
CA PRO A 13 11.17 -2.23 -18.44
C PRO A 13 12.20 -3.21 -19.05
N PRO A 14 12.50 -3.11 -20.35
CA PRO A 14 13.41 -4.04 -21.02
C PRO A 14 14.77 -4.14 -20.32
N GLY A 15 15.20 -5.36 -20.03
CA GLY A 15 16.48 -5.64 -19.36
C GLY A 15 16.49 -5.42 -17.85
N VAL A 16 15.39 -4.93 -17.25
CA VAL A 16 15.29 -4.70 -15.81
C VAL A 16 14.60 -5.89 -15.14
N THR A 17 15.34 -6.60 -14.27
CA THR A 17 14.80 -7.75 -13.54
C THR A 17 13.98 -7.32 -12.33
N LEU A 18 13.04 -8.16 -11.90
CA LEU A 18 12.28 -7.93 -10.66
C LEU A 18 13.19 -7.71 -9.44
N ARG A 19 14.28 -8.50 -9.36
CA ARG A 19 15.29 -8.35 -8.30
C ARG A 19 15.91 -6.96 -8.31
N GLN A 20 16.23 -6.44 -9.49
CA GLN A 20 16.81 -5.10 -9.66
C GLN A 20 15.83 -4.01 -9.24
N ILE A 21 14.56 -4.08 -9.67
CA ILE A 21 13.53 -3.13 -9.27
C ILE A 21 13.43 -3.05 -7.74
N TYR A 22 13.33 -4.21 -7.09
CA TYR A 22 13.25 -4.27 -5.64
C TYR A 22 14.54 -3.78 -4.97
N SER A 23 15.72 -4.14 -5.48
CA SER A 23 16.99 -3.76 -4.84
C SER A 23 17.29 -2.27 -4.98
N ASP A 24 16.97 -1.70 -6.13
CA ASP A 24 17.16 -0.27 -6.40
C ASP A 24 16.21 0.56 -5.52
N PHE A 25 14.95 0.13 -5.39
CA PHE A 25 13.98 0.79 -4.52
C PHE A 25 14.36 0.69 -3.04
N LEU A 26 14.69 -0.52 -2.56
CA LEU A 26 15.15 -0.72 -1.18
C LEU A 26 16.46 0.04 -0.89
N GLY A 27 17.40 0.07 -1.85
CA GLY A 27 18.65 0.83 -1.73
C GLY A 27 18.41 2.33 -1.66
N TYR A 28 17.46 2.85 -2.45
CA TYR A 28 16.99 4.23 -2.36
C TYR A 28 16.43 4.54 -0.96
N LEU A 29 15.57 3.67 -0.41
CA LEU A 29 15.03 3.83 0.94
C LEU A 29 16.13 3.84 2.01
N LEU A 30 17.11 2.93 1.93
CA LEU A 30 18.24 2.89 2.86
C LEU A 30 19.07 4.17 2.80
N LYS A 31 19.41 4.63 1.59
CA LYS A 31 20.16 5.87 1.37
C LYS A 31 19.42 7.07 1.96
N HIS A 32 18.12 7.18 1.70
CA HIS A 32 17.30 8.26 2.24
C HIS A 32 17.18 8.19 3.76
N THR A 33 16.95 6.99 4.31
CA THR A 33 16.88 6.75 5.77
C THR A 33 18.17 7.19 6.45
N ARG A 34 19.33 6.79 5.89
CA ARG A 34 20.64 7.22 6.37
C ARG A 34 20.78 8.73 6.35
N SER A 35 20.56 9.37 5.20
CA SER A 35 20.71 10.83 5.06
C SER A 35 19.83 11.57 6.07
N PHE A 36 18.56 11.17 6.16
CA PHE A 36 17.62 11.78 7.10
C PHE A 36 18.06 11.59 8.56
N PHE A 37 18.50 10.38 8.93
CA PHE A 37 18.98 10.09 10.28
C PHE A 37 20.23 10.90 10.65
N GLU A 38 21.24 10.91 9.76
CA GLU A 38 22.49 11.63 9.96
C GLU A 38 22.27 13.14 10.13
N ASP A 39 21.27 13.71 9.43
CA ASP A 39 20.97 15.14 9.47
C ASP A 39 20.04 15.55 10.62
N ARG A 40 19.16 14.66 11.09
CA ARG A 40 18.12 14.99 12.09
C ARG A 40 18.44 14.56 13.52
N ILE A 41 19.33 13.59 13.70
CA ILE A 41 19.72 13.11 15.02
C ILE A 41 21.01 13.81 15.45
N LEU A 42 21.05 14.29 16.70
CA LEU A 42 22.27 14.85 17.28
C LEU A 42 23.38 13.79 17.25
N ASP A 43 24.54 14.14 16.68
CA ASP A 43 25.65 13.22 16.43
C ASP A 43 25.30 12.03 15.50
N GLY A 44 24.27 12.21 14.64
CA GLY A 44 23.70 11.16 13.80
C GLY A 44 24.70 10.42 12.92
N LYS A 45 25.71 11.12 12.37
CA LYS A 45 26.79 10.53 11.55
C LYS A 45 27.64 9.51 12.32
N ASN A 46 28.04 9.85 13.56
CA ASN A 46 28.84 8.96 14.38
C ASN A 46 28.00 7.80 14.90
N ILE A 47 26.75 8.05 15.30
CA ILE A 47 25.80 7.01 15.71
C ILE A 47 25.55 6.03 14.56
N TRP A 48 25.24 6.52 13.36
CA TRP A 48 25.02 5.68 12.19
C TRP A 48 26.24 4.83 11.86
N THR A 49 27.43 5.44 11.81
CA THR A 49 28.69 4.71 11.58
C THR A 49 28.91 3.61 12.60
N ARG A 50 28.61 3.88 13.88
CA ARG A 50 28.81 2.93 14.98
C ARG A 50 27.83 1.76 14.98
N TYR A 51 26.56 2.02 14.66
CA TYR A 51 25.48 1.02 14.85
C TYR A 51 24.91 0.43 13.55
N SER A 52 25.11 1.08 12.39
CA SER A 52 24.69 0.49 11.10
C SER A 52 25.29 -0.90 10.85
N PRO A 53 26.54 -1.22 11.25
CA PRO A 53 27.09 -2.57 11.08
C PRO A 53 26.41 -3.65 11.95
N THR A 54 25.55 -3.29 12.90
CA THR A 54 24.78 -4.24 13.72
C THR A 54 23.27 -4.03 13.60
N MET A 55 22.84 -3.20 12.64
CA MET A 55 21.43 -2.90 12.43
C MET A 55 20.66 -4.16 11.99
N GLU A 56 19.51 -4.38 12.60
CA GLU A 56 18.51 -5.34 12.15
C GLU A 56 17.47 -4.64 11.28
N VAL A 57 16.97 -5.36 10.27
CA VAL A 57 15.96 -4.89 9.34
C VAL A 57 14.81 -5.87 9.39
N ILE A 58 13.63 -5.36 9.68
CA ILE A 58 12.40 -6.14 9.73
C ILE A 58 11.55 -5.73 8.52
N ILE A 59 11.28 -6.67 7.63
CA ILE A 59 10.46 -6.45 6.44
C ILE A 59 9.08 -7.06 6.69
N ALA A 60 8.05 -6.21 6.68
CA ALA A 60 6.67 -6.67 6.64
C ALA A 60 6.35 -7.23 5.24
N HIS A 61 5.64 -8.35 5.19
CA HIS A 61 5.22 -8.96 3.93
C HIS A 61 3.76 -9.44 3.99
N PRO A 62 3.11 -9.64 2.84
CA PRO A 62 1.74 -10.16 2.80
C PRO A 62 1.64 -11.49 3.53
N ASN A 63 0.53 -11.70 4.25
CA ASN A 63 0.33 -12.88 5.10
C ASN A 63 0.45 -14.22 4.36
N GLY A 64 0.11 -14.26 3.07
CA GLY A 64 0.20 -15.46 2.24
C GLY A 64 1.62 -15.81 1.74
N TRP A 65 2.62 -14.97 1.97
CA TRP A 65 3.97 -15.19 1.46
C TRP A 65 4.77 -16.15 2.34
N GLY A 66 5.41 -17.14 1.69
CA GLY A 66 6.16 -18.19 2.35
C GLY A 66 7.67 -18.02 2.27
N ILE A 67 8.37 -19.13 2.46
CA ILE A 67 9.84 -19.16 2.52
C ILE A 67 10.48 -18.68 1.21
N ARG A 68 9.84 -18.96 0.05
CA ARG A 68 10.38 -18.60 -1.27
C ARG A 68 10.42 -17.09 -1.46
N GLU A 69 9.33 -16.41 -1.16
CA GLU A 69 9.22 -14.96 -1.29
C GLU A 69 10.09 -14.25 -0.25
N GLN A 70 10.15 -14.75 0.98
CA GLN A 70 11.06 -14.23 2.00
C GLN A 70 12.54 -14.42 1.61
N ALA A 71 12.91 -15.55 1.01
CA ALA A 71 14.26 -15.77 0.50
C ALA A 71 14.61 -14.79 -0.63
N PHE A 72 13.66 -14.53 -1.53
CA PHE A 72 13.79 -13.49 -2.56
C PHE A 72 14.02 -12.11 -1.93
N LEU A 73 13.15 -11.66 -1.03
CA LEU A 73 13.27 -10.37 -0.34
C LEU A 73 14.59 -10.25 0.44
N ARG A 74 15.05 -11.33 1.08
CA ARG A 74 16.34 -11.34 1.77
C ARG A 74 17.50 -11.13 0.80
N SER A 75 17.47 -11.79 -0.36
CA SER A 75 18.49 -11.61 -1.40
C SER A 75 18.50 -10.19 -1.99
N VAL A 76 17.33 -9.57 -2.07
CA VAL A 76 17.16 -8.17 -2.48
C VAL A 76 17.72 -7.24 -1.41
N ALA A 77 17.40 -7.45 -0.13
CA ALA A 77 17.89 -6.62 0.96
C ALA A 77 19.44 -6.62 1.03
N VAL A 78 20.06 -7.76 0.78
CA VAL A 78 21.53 -7.87 0.63
C VAL A 78 22.02 -7.04 -0.56
N ALA A 79 21.40 -7.17 -1.73
CA ALA A 79 21.77 -6.40 -2.91
C ALA A 79 21.57 -4.87 -2.72
N ALA A 80 20.59 -4.48 -1.92
CA ALA A 80 20.29 -3.10 -1.56
C ALA A 80 21.23 -2.52 -0.47
N GLY A 81 22.13 -3.34 0.09
CA GLY A 81 23.14 -2.89 1.07
C GLY A 81 22.67 -2.89 2.53
N PHE A 82 21.55 -3.52 2.86
CA PHE A 82 21.10 -3.64 4.25
C PHE A 82 21.91 -4.63 5.08
N SER A 83 22.53 -5.63 4.44
CA SER A 83 23.32 -6.66 5.10
C SER A 83 24.29 -7.33 4.12
N THR A 84 25.28 -8.04 4.64
CA THR A 84 26.10 -8.98 3.86
C THR A 84 25.40 -10.33 3.76
N ALA A 85 25.78 -11.15 2.77
CA ALA A 85 25.13 -12.43 2.53
C ALA A 85 25.22 -13.39 3.74
N ASP A 86 26.34 -13.38 4.47
CA ASP A 86 26.59 -14.19 5.66
C ASP A 86 25.81 -13.72 6.89
N GLN A 87 25.50 -12.42 6.99
CA GLN A 87 24.78 -11.84 8.14
C GLN A 87 23.27 -11.71 7.89
N ALA A 88 22.82 -11.79 6.64
CA ALA A 88 21.41 -11.63 6.28
C ALA A 88 20.45 -12.59 7.01
N PRO A 89 20.78 -13.86 7.30
CA PRO A 89 19.88 -14.76 8.03
C PRO A 89 19.52 -14.27 9.44
N THR A 90 20.42 -13.54 10.11
CA THR A 90 20.19 -13.02 11.47
C THR A 90 19.70 -11.57 11.45
N LYS A 91 20.17 -10.76 10.49
CA LYS A 91 19.84 -9.32 10.42
C LYS A 91 18.60 -8.97 9.63
N VAL A 92 18.21 -9.77 8.62
CA VAL A 92 17.02 -9.52 7.81
C VAL A 92 15.92 -10.47 8.25
N ARG A 93 15.00 -9.91 9.05
CA ARG A 93 13.89 -10.60 9.68
C ARG A 93 12.59 -10.22 8.99
N PHE A 94 11.59 -11.06 9.17
CA PHE A 94 10.30 -10.93 8.52
C PHE A 94 9.20 -10.95 9.56
N VAL A 95 8.14 -10.20 9.27
CA VAL A 95 6.89 -10.18 10.02
C VAL A 95 5.76 -10.12 9.00
N THR A 96 4.61 -10.69 9.31
CA THR A 96 3.44 -10.50 8.44
C THR A 96 2.87 -9.09 8.62
N GLU A 97 2.27 -8.52 7.56
CA GLU A 97 1.60 -7.22 7.63
C GLU A 97 0.52 -7.18 8.72
N ALA A 98 -0.27 -8.26 8.86
CA ALA A 98 -1.26 -8.34 9.92
C ALA A 98 -0.64 -8.34 11.31
N GLU A 99 0.44 -9.10 11.55
CA GLU A 99 1.13 -9.12 12.85
C GLU A 99 1.77 -7.76 13.17
N ALA A 100 2.40 -7.12 12.19
CA ALA A 100 2.93 -5.77 12.33
C ALA A 100 1.83 -4.76 12.73
N SER A 101 0.65 -4.88 12.11
CA SER A 101 -0.53 -4.07 12.43
C SER A 101 -1.04 -4.30 13.86
N VAL A 102 -1.03 -5.55 14.33
CA VAL A 102 -1.37 -5.87 15.72
C VAL A 102 -0.41 -5.21 16.70
N HIS A 103 0.91 -5.30 16.44
CA HIS A 103 1.91 -4.62 17.26
C HIS A 103 1.69 -3.11 17.28
N PHE A 104 1.42 -2.49 16.13
CA PHE A 104 1.12 -1.07 16.05
C PHE A 104 -0.10 -0.71 16.93
N CYS A 105 -1.20 -1.44 16.79
CA CYS A 105 -2.42 -1.20 17.56
C CYS A 105 -2.21 -1.42 19.07
N ILE A 106 -1.44 -2.43 19.49
CA ILE A 106 -1.13 -2.64 20.91
C ILE A 106 -0.36 -1.46 21.51
N HIS A 107 0.57 -0.87 20.75
CA HIS A 107 1.40 0.22 21.25
C HIS A 107 0.73 1.61 21.15
N HIS A 108 -0.17 1.81 20.19
CA HIS A 108 -0.75 3.14 19.90
C HIS A 108 -2.24 3.25 20.22
N THR A 109 -2.89 2.17 20.63
CA THR A 109 -4.31 2.14 21.00
C THR A 109 -4.53 1.41 22.31
N ASN A 110 -5.78 1.32 22.76
CA ASN A 110 -6.16 0.52 23.92
C ASN A 110 -6.24 -0.99 23.65
N LEU A 111 -5.91 -1.47 22.44
CA LEU A 111 -6.01 -2.89 22.11
C LEU A 111 -5.28 -3.79 23.12
N GLY A 112 -4.10 -3.37 23.60
CA GLY A 112 -3.32 -4.13 24.58
C GLY A 112 -4.02 -4.34 25.94
N THR A 113 -4.99 -3.51 26.31
CA THR A 113 -5.77 -3.68 27.56
C THR A 113 -6.97 -4.61 27.40
N VAL A 114 -7.40 -4.83 26.16
CA VAL A 114 -8.56 -5.65 25.81
C VAL A 114 -8.14 -7.09 25.48
N LEU A 115 -6.94 -7.27 24.91
CA LEU A 115 -6.43 -8.60 24.55
C LEU A 115 -6.06 -9.42 25.79
N LYS A 116 -6.63 -10.61 25.88
CA LYS A 116 -6.32 -11.65 26.88
C LYS A 116 -6.14 -13.01 26.19
N PRO A 117 -5.41 -13.96 26.79
CA PRO A 117 -5.36 -15.33 26.27
C PRO A 117 -6.78 -15.88 25.99
N GLY A 118 -6.97 -16.48 24.81
CA GLY A 118 -8.25 -16.95 24.29
C GLY A 118 -9.07 -15.90 23.53
N THR A 119 -8.63 -14.64 23.43
CA THR A 119 -9.29 -13.62 22.61
C THR A 119 -9.10 -13.94 21.14
N ASN A 120 -10.19 -13.99 20.39
CA ASN A 120 -10.16 -14.12 18.93
C ASN A 120 -10.49 -12.77 18.31
N PHE A 121 -9.70 -12.35 17.32
CA PHE A 121 -9.94 -11.11 16.58
C PHE A 121 -9.43 -11.24 15.15
N ALA A 122 -10.05 -10.49 14.25
CA ALA A 122 -9.64 -10.42 12.86
C ALA A 122 -8.84 -9.14 12.61
N VAL A 123 -7.81 -9.26 11.77
CA VAL A 123 -7.15 -8.12 11.14
C VAL A 123 -7.61 -8.09 9.69
N CYS A 124 -8.10 -6.94 9.25
CA CYS A 124 -8.48 -6.67 7.86
C CYS A 124 -7.59 -5.53 7.35
N ASP A 125 -6.60 -5.88 6.55
CA ASP A 125 -5.73 -4.93 5.87
C ASP A 125 -6.30 -4.66 4.48
N ALA A 126 -6.95 -3.52 4.30
CA ALA A 126 -7.54 -3.10 3.03
C ALA A 126 -6.58 -2.16 2.30
N GLY A 127 -5.65 -2.76 1.56
CA GLY A 127 -4.58 -2.07 0.87
C GLY A 127 -4.97 -1.47 -0.49
N GLY A 128 -3.93 -1.14 -1.27
CA GLY A 128 -4.09 -0.54 -2.59
C GLY A 128 -4.64 -1.51 -3.64
N SER A 129 -4.10 -2.74 -3.67
CA SER A 129 -4.44 -3.75 -4.69
C SER A 129 -5.06 -5.03 -4.10
N THR A 130 -4.80 -5.32 -2.83
CA THR A 130 -5.30 -6.50 -2.13
C THR A 130 -5.97 -6.11 -0.82
N VAL A 131 -6.90 -6.97 -0.40
CA VAL A 131 -7.43 -6.99 0.96
C VAL A 131 -7.00 -8.31 1.57
N ASP A 132 -6.25 -8.23 2.66
CA ASP A 132 -5.70 -9.35 3.39
C ASP A 132 -6.41 -9.46 4.74
N THR A 133 -6.98 -10.64 5.03
CA THR A 133 -7.71 -10.91 6.27
C THR A 133 -7.15 -12.11 6.99
N THR A 134 -6.85 -11.92 8.29
CA THR A 134 -6.30 -12.96 9.15
C THR A 134 -7.08 -13.01 10.46
N LEU A 135 -7.43 -14.24 10.88
CA LEU A 135 -8.07 -14.49 12.18
C LEU A 135 -7.03 -15.00 13.17
N TYR A 136 -6.80 -14.24 14.24
CA TYR A 136 -5.88 -14.61 15.30
C TYR A 136 -6.61 -15.00 16.57
N SER A 137 -6.03 -15.96 17.29
CA SER A 137 -6.26 -16.20 18.71
C SER A 137 -5.04 -15.81 19.53
N VAL A 138 -5.25 -15.07 20.61
CA VAL A 138 -4.19 -14.73 21.56
C VAL A 138 -3.88 -15.95 22.41
N THR A 139 -2.66 -16.47 22.33
CA THR A 139 -2.21 -17.61 23.16
C THR A 139 -1.47 -17.16 24.40
N SER A 140 -0.74 -16.04 24.32
CA SER A 140 -0.13 -15.39 25.48
C SER A 140 0.06 -13.89 25.22
N MET A 141 -0.01 -13.09 26.28
CA MET A 141 0.30 -11.65 26.25
C MET A 141 1.67 -11.33 26.85
N ARG A 142 2.23 -12.22 27.69
CA ARG A 142 3.49 -11.99 28.41
C ARG A 142 4.33 -13.28 28.48
N PRO A 143 5.68 -13.20 28.48
CA PRO A 143 6.48 -11.98 28.33
C PRO A 143 6.46 -11.40 26.91
N ILE A 144 6.04 -12.19 25.92
CA ILE A 144 5.94 -11.82 24.51
C ILE A 144 4.53 -12.16 24.04
N LEU A 145 3.93 -11.29 23.22
CA LEU A 145 2.67 -11.56 22.54
C LEU A 145 2.83 -12.78 21.64
N LYS A 146 1.97 -13.77 21.82
CA LYS A 146 1.91 -14.94 20.96
C LYS A 146 0.54 -15.04 20.31
N LEU A 147 0.51 -14.83 19.01
CA LEU A 147 -0.69 -14.99 18.20
C LEU A 147 -0.65 -16.35 17.50
N LYS A 148 -1.79 -17.02 17.48
CA LYS A 148 -2.00 -18.22 16.67
C LYS A 148 -3.00 -17.88 15.58
N GLU A 149 -2.63 -18.11 14.34
CA GLU A 149 -3.56 -18.03 13.22
C GLU A 149 -4.55 -19.21 13.30
N GLU A 150 -5.84 -18.92 13.35
CA GLU A 150 -6.89 -19.95 13.48
C GLU A 150 -7.28 -20.57 12.14
N ARG A 151 -7.05 -19.85 11.04
CA ARG A 151 -7.29 -20.28 9.66
C ARG A 151 -6.27 -19.62 8.75
N ALA A 152 -5.92 -20.31 7.66
CA ALA A 152 -5.09 -19.72 6.62
C ALA A 152 -5.66 -18.36 6.18
N SER A 153 -4.80 -17.36 6.15
CA SER A 153 -5.11 -15.99 5.78
C SER A 153 -5.74 -15.94 4.39
N ALA A 154 -6.76 -15.11 4.24
CA ALA A 154 -7.43 -14.88 2.98
C ALA A 154 -6.85 -13.62 2.34
N CYS A 155 -6.41 -13.74 1.09
CA CYS A 155 -6.01 -12.61 0.27
C CYS A 155 -6.94 -12.56 -0.95
N VAL A 156 -7.60 -11.43 -1.15
CA VAL A 156 -8.46 -11.19 -2.31
C VAL A 156 -7.96 -9.99 -3.11
N GLN A 157 -8.15 -10.05 -4.42
CA GLN A 157 -7.97 -8.89 -5.30
C GLN A 157 -9.16 -7.95 -5.14
N ALA A 158 -9.10 -7.17 -4.07
CA ALA A 158 -9.96 -6.05 -3.76
C ALA A 158 -9.04 -4.98 -3.17
N GLY A 159 -9.32 -3.71 -3.36
CA GLY A 159 -8.41 -2.65 -2.95
C GLY A 159 -8.77 -1.33 -3.61
N ALA A 160 -8.07 -0.27 -3.21
CA ALA A 160 -8.30 1.08 -3.70
C ALA A 160 -8.26 1.18 -5.25
N ILE A 161 -7.44 0.38 -5.92
CA ILE A 161 -7.32 0.39 -7.39
C ILE A 161 -8.64 0.02 -8.10
N PHE A 162 -9.48 -0.82 -7.48
CA PHE A 162 -10.78 -1.19 -8.05
C PHE A 162 -11.79 -0.06 -7.91
N VAL A 163 -11.65 0.79 -6.87
CA VAL A 163 -12.43 2.02 -6.75
C VAL A 163 -12.04 2.99 -7.86
N ASP A 164 -10.74 3.13 -8.13
CA ASP A 164 -10.24 3.99 -9.21
C ASP A 164 -10.71 3.51 -10.60
N PHE A 165 -10.73 2.20 -10.82
CA PHE A 165 -11.23 1.60 -12.07
C PHE A 165 -12.73 1.82 -12.29
N GLU A 166 -13.56 1.71 -11.25
CA GLU A 166 -14.98 2.00 -11.37
C GLU A 166 -15.24 3.50 -11.62
N VAL A 167 -14.41 4.38 -11.05
CA VAL A 167 -14.44 5.81 -11.39
C VAL A 167 -14.01 6.06 -12.83
N GLU A 168 -12.93 5.42 -13.30
CA GLU A 168 -12.49 5.53 -14.69
C GLU A 168 -13.62 5.16 -15.67
N LYS A 169 -14.28 4.02 -15.46
CA LYS A 169 -15.46 3.61 -16.24
C LYS A 169 -16.59 4.62 -16.16
N HIS A 170 -16.88 5.12 -14.96
CA HIS A 170 -17.95 6.08 -14.74
C HIS A 170 -17.68 7.38 -15.50
N LEU A 171 -16.46 7.93 -15.39
CA LEU A 171 -16.02 9.13 -16.10
C LEU A 171 -16.11 8.92 -17.61
N HIS A 172 -15.51 7.85 -18.12
CA HIS A 172 -15.50 7.52 -19.55
C HIS A 172 -16.92 7.43 -20.11
N ARG A 173 -17.80 6.65 -19.47
CA ARG A 173 -19.21 6.51 -19.88
C ARG A 173 -19.96 7.84 -19.85
N THR A 174 -19.75 8.64 -18.80
CA THR A 174 -20.42 9.94 -18.63
C THR A 174 -20.00 10.93 -19.71
N LEU A 175 -18.71 10.98 -20.04
CA LEU A 175 -18.17 11.85 -21.07
C LEU A 175 -18.60 11.44 -22.49
N VAL A 176 -18.61 10.13 -22.79
CA VAL A 176 -19.12 9.59 -24.06
C VAL A 176 -20.60 9.92 -24.24
N ASN A 177 -21.42 9.66 -23.21
CA ASN A 177 -22.86 9.93 -23.26
C ASN A 177 -23.18 11.43 -23.39
N ALA A 178 -22.26 12.30 -22.97
CA ALA A 178 -22.36 13.74 -23.14
C ALA A 178 -21.93 14.23 -24.53
N GLY A 179 -21.52 13.33 -25.43
CA GLY A 179 -21.19 13.63 -26.83
C GLY A 179 -19.83 14.29 -27.04
N LEU A 180 -18.87 14.08 -26.13
CA LEU A 180 -17.51 14.60 -26.29
C LEU A 180 -16.74 13.81 -27.37
N SER A 181 -15.69 14.44 -27.92
CA SER A 181 -14.77 13.78 -28.86
C SER A 181 -14.03 12.62 -28.18
N SER A 182 -13.60 11.63 -28.97
CA SER A 182 -12.81 10.50 -28.45
C SER A 182 -11.52 10.97 -27.78
N GLU A 183 -10.89 12.01 -28.31
CA GLU A 183 -9.70 12.64 -27.76
C GLU A 183 -9.98 13.28 -26.38
N ASP A 184 -11.05 14.08 -26.27
CA ASP A 184 -11.45 14.70 -25.00
C ASP A 184 -11.85 13.64 -23.96
N VAL A 185 -12.56 12.59 -24.37
CA VAL A 185 -12.94 11.49 -23.47
C VAL A 185 -11.70 10.85 -22.86
N ALA A 186 -10.71 10.53 -23.68
CA ALA A 186 -9.47 9.89 -23.22
C ALA A 186 -8.67 10.83 -22.29
N GLU A 187 -8.50 12.09 -22.69
CA GLU A 187 -7.76 13.08 -21.89
C GLU A 187 -8.46 13.36 -20.56
N TYR A 188 -9.77 13.63 -20.59
CA TYR A 188 -10.52 14.05 -19.41
C TYR A 188 -10.78 12.91 -18.44
N THR A 189 -10.94 11.68 -18.94
CA THR A 189 -10.99 10.49 -18.08
C THR A 189 -9.67 10.34 -17.34
N LYS A 190 -8.53 10.42 -18.04
CA LYS A 190 -7.20 10.31 -17.42
C LYS A 190 -6.95 11.42 -16.38
N ALA A 191 -7.34 12.65 -16.70
CA ALA A 191 -7.22 13.77 -15.76
C ALA A 191 -8.11 13.58 -14.52
N GLY A 192 -9.35 13.13 -14.73
CA GLY A 192 -10.31 12.87 -13.67
C GLY A 192 -9.89 11.74 -12.73
N VAL A 193 -9.40 10.61 -13.25
CA VAL A 193 -8.86 9.52 -12.43
C VAL A 193 -7.69 10.02 -11.58
N LYS A 194 -6.78 10.81 -12.16
CA LYS A 194 -5.63 11.38 -11.43
C LYS A 194 -6.06 12.32 -10.30
N ASP A 195 -7.02 13.22 -10.53
CA ASP A 195 -7.54 14.12 -9.49
C ASP A 195 -8.34 13.35 -8.42
N PHE A 196 -9.09 12.33 -8.84
CA PHE A 196 -9.82 11.47 -7.92
C PHE A 196 -8.89 10.68 -7.00
N GLU A 197 -7.89 9.99 -7.56
CA GLU A 197 -6.91 9.20 -6.81
C GLU A 197 -6.13 10.06 -5.82
N GLY A 198 -5.69 11.25 -6.25
CA GLY A 198 -4.90 12.16 -5.45
C GLY A 198 -5.68 12.88 -4.34
N PHE A 199 -6.97 13.16 -4.56
CA PHE A 199 -7.75 14.04 -3.68
C PHE A 199 -9.14 13.51 -3.36
N ALA A 200 -10.04 13.43 -4.34
CA ALA A 200 -11.48 13.27 -4.08
C ALA A 200 -11.82 11.93 -3.41
N LYS A 201 -11.11 10.85 -3.75
CA LYS A 201 -11.30 9.51 -3.18
C LYS A 201 -11.29 9.50 -1.66
N ARG A 202 -10.36 10.25 -1.05
CA ARG A 202 -10.20 10.31 0.42
C ARG A 202 -11.21 11.24 1.10
N ALA A 203 -11.94 12.04 0.33
CA ALA A 203 -12.90 13.02 0.84
C ALA A 203 -14.34 12.48 0.90
N PHE A 204 -14.65 11.41 0.15
CA PHE A 204 -15.92 10.70 0.27
C PHE A 204 -16.03 10.04 1.65
N LYS A 205 -17.15 10.30 2.33
CA LYS A 205 -17.46 9.77 3.67
C LYS A 205 -18.55 8.71 3.63
N ASP A 206 -19.54 8.93 2.78
CA ASP A 206 -20.74 8.12 2.60
C ASP A 206 -21.34 8.41 1.21
N GLU A 207 -22.40 7.70 0.87
CA GLU A 207 -23.12 7.77 -0.41
C GLU A 207 -23.83 9.13 -0.65
N THR A 208 -23.97 9.96 0.39
CA THR A 208 -24.63 11.27 0.29
C THR A 208 -23.66 12.41 0.01
N ALA A 209 -22.36 12.18 0.26
CA ALA A 209 -21.34 13.18 0.07
C ALA A 209 -21.03 13.39 -1.42
N GLU A 210 -21.08 14.64 -1.87
CA GLU A 210 -20.64 15.00 -3.21
C GLU A 210 -19.19 15.49 -3.19
N GLN A 211 -18.39 15.04 -4.15
CA GLN A 211 -17.03 15.55 -4.35
C GLN A 211 -16.86 16.11 -5.76
N SER A 212 -15.94 17.06 -5.89
CA SER A 212 -15.62 17.67 -7.16
C SER A 212 -14.31 17.09 -7.69
N VAL A 213 -14.31 16.61 -8.92
CA VAL A 213 -13.16 16.04 -9.62
C VAL A 213 -12.79 16.92 -10.82
N ALA A 214 -11.53 17.35 -10.92
CA ALA A 214 -11.02 18.03 -12.11
C ALA A 214 -10.90 17.05 -13.28
N VAL A 215 -11.69 17.29 -14.33
CA VAL A 215 -11.70 16.44 -15.53
C VAL A 215 -11.17 17.18 -16.76
N ALA A 216 -11.30 18.51 -16.82
CA ALA A 216 -10.98 19.28 -18.01
C ALA A 216 -10.38 20.65 -17.67
N HIS A 217 -10.02 21.42 -18.70
CA HIS A 217 -9.53 22.78 -18.55
C HIS A 217 -10.57 23.74 -17.94
N THR A 218 -10.13 24.83 -17.33
CA THR A 218 -10.98 25.76 -16.55
C THR A 218 -12.09 26.46 -17.34
N ARG A 219 -12.02 26.46 -18.68
CA ARG A 219 -13.07 27.02 -19.56
C ARG A 219 -14.19 26.02 -19.87
N PHE A 220 -14.01 24.74 -19.55
CA PHE A 220 -14.98 23.69 -19.86
C PHE A 220 -16.17 23.80 -18.91
N ASN A 221 -17.37 23.84 -19.46
CA ASN A 221 -18.63 23.82 -18.71
C ASN A 221 -19.61 22.95 -19.47
N ASN A 222 -20.26 22.01 -18.77
CA ASN A 222 -21.28 21.15 -19.33
C ASN A 222 -22.28 20.79 -18.21
N THR A 223 -23.48 21.34 -18.29
CA THR A 223 -24.51 21.16 -17.27
C THR A 223 -25.05 19.73 -17.23
N ALA A 224 -25.07 19.01 -18.36
CA ALA A 224 -25.57 17.63 -18.44
C ALA A 224 -24.76 16.66 -17.58
N ILE A 225 -23.45 16.91 -17.44
CA ILE A 225 -22.55 16.13 -16.58
C ILE A 225 -22.18 16.85 -15.30
N ARG A 226 -22.90 17.92 -14.94
CA ARG A 226 -22.64 18.73 -13.73
C ARG A 226 -21.18 19.23 -13.68
N ALA A 227 -20.61 19.57 -14.84
CA ALA A 227 -19.26 20.12 -14.96
C ALA A 227 -19.27 21.64 -15.04
N ARG A 228 -18.52 22.30 -14.15
CA ARG A 228 -18.32 23.75 -14.14
C ARG A 228 -16.85 24.07 -13.93
N ARG A 229 -16.31 24.97 -14.74
CA ARG A 229 -14.89 25.39 -14.72
C ARG A 229 -13.91 24.19 -14.75
N GLY A 230 -14.19 23.20 -15.60
CA GLY A 230 -13.37 22.01 -15.76
C GLY A 230 -13.48 20.96 -14.65
N ARG A 231 -14.34 21.19 -13.64
CA ARG A 231 -14.57 20.23 -12.56
C ARG A 231 -15.96 19.63 -12.64
N MET A 232 -16.04 18.30 -12.53
CA MET A 232 -17.26 17.51 -12.52
C MET A 232 -17.64 17.16 -11.09
N THR A 233 -18.93 17.24 -10.74
CA THR A 233 -19.42 16.78 -9.44
C THR A 233 -19.78 15.30 -9.51
N LEU A 234 -19.18 14.50 -8.62
CA LEU A 234 -19.47 13.09 -8.41
C LEU A 234 -20.21 12.91 -7.08
N SER A 235 -21.27 12.12 -7.09
CA SER A 235 -21.96 11.66 -5.88
C SER A 235 -21.32 10.37 -5.35
N GLY A 236 -21.48 10.11 -4.06
CA GLY A 236 -20.95 8.91 -3.38
C GLY A 236 -21.72 7.63 -3.68
#